data_AF-A0A1G1YWU5-F1
#
_entry.id   AF-A0A1G1YWU5-F1
#
_cell.length_a   1.000
_cell.length_b   1.000
_cell.length_c   1.000
_cell.angle_alpha   90.00
_cell.angle_beta   90.00
_cell.angle_gamma   90.00
#
_symmetry.space_group_name_H-M   'P 1'
#
loop_
_entity.id
_entity.type
_entity.pdbx_description
1 polymer ?
#
loop_
_entity_poly.entity_id
_entity_poly.type
_entity_poly.pdbx_seq_one_letter_code
_entity_poly.pdbx_strand_id
1 'polypeptide(L)'
;MIEARALKQLKESLRSDLKRIRAKLGTLKDVEFGDTPGVDNEEADEVEEAANESATVEMLEKRLEDIEIALKKIAEGRYGVCEKCKKEISPELLKADPESRRCKNCKAN
;
A
#
# COMPACT_ATOMS: atom_id res chain seq x y z
N MET A 1 -6.37 11.52 -22.29
CA MET A 1 -5.80 10.16 -22.29
C MET A 1 -4.44 10.22 -21.62
N ILE A 2 -4.16 9.32 -20.67
CA ILE A 2 -2.83 9.23 -20.05
C ILE A 2 -1.89 8.63 -21.10
N GLU A 3 -0.75 9.27 -21.36
CA GLU A 3 0.22 8.76 -22.33
C GLU A 3 0.73 7.37 -21.90
N ALA A 4 0.82 6.42 -22.84
CA ALA A 4 1.30 5.06 -22.58
C ALA A 4 2.70 5.04 -21.94
N ARG A 5 3.52 6.06 -22.21
CA ARG A 5 4.85 6.25 -21.60
C ARG A 5 4.78 6.55 -20.11
N ALA A 6 3.82 7.37 -19.67
CA ALA A 6 3.62 7.71 -18.27
C ALA A 6 3.17 6.49 -17.46
N LEU A 7 2.25 5.67 -18.00
CA LEU A 7 1.82 4.42 -17.38
C LEU A 7 2.97 3.41 -17.23
N LYS A 8 3.90 3.39 -18.18
CA LYS A 8 5.06 2.49 -18.15
C LYS A 8 6.03 2.85 -17.02
N GLN A 9 6.36 4.14 -16.88
CA GLN A 9 7.20 4.64 -15.78
C GLN A 9 6.54 4.41 -14.42
N LEU A 10 5.23 4.64 -14.34
CA LEU A 10 4.44 4.42 -13.14
C LEU A 10 4.43 2.95 -12.69
N LYS A 11 4.32 2.03 -13.66
CA LYS A 11 4.41 0.61 -13.41
C LYS A 11 5.78 0.22 -12.83
N GLU A 12 6.85 0.82 -13.31
CA GLU A 12 8.20 0.57 -12.77
C GLU A 12 8.36 1.10 -11.35
N SER A 13 7.88 2.32 -11.06
CA SER A 13 7.92 2.88 -9.70
C SER A 13 7.10 2.02 -8.73
N LEU A 14 5.85 1.72 -9.07
CA LEU A 14 4.96 0.85 -8.28
C LEU A 14 5.58 -0.54 -8.01
N ARG A 15 6.30 -1.10 -8.99
CA ARG A 15 6.98 -2.39 -8.83
C ARG A 15 8.16 -2.32 -7.87
N SER A 16 8.86 -1.18 -7.83
CA SER A 16 9.93 -0.94 -6.85
C SER A 16 9.35 -0.74 -5.45
N ASP A 17 8.23 -0.03 -5.33
CA ASP A 17 7.52 0.16 -4.07
C ASP A 17 6.99 -1.17 -3.53
N LEU A 18 6.43 -2.03 -4.39
CA LEU A 18 6.00 -3.39 -4.02
C LEU A 18 7.14 -4.17 -3.35
N LYS A 19 8.33 -4.21 -3.96
CA LYS A 19 9.49 -4.89 -3.37
C LYS A 19 9.89 -4.29 -2.02
N ARG A 20 9.84 -2.97 -1.91
CA ARG A 20 10.21 -2.25 -0.69
C ARG A 20 9.23 -2.51 0.45
N ILE A 21 7.93 -2.48 0.16
CA ILE A 21 6.85 -2.80 1.10
C ILE A 21 6.96 -4.27 1.53
N ARG A 22 7.19 -5.19 0.60
CA ARG A 22 7.38 -6.61 0.89
C ARG A 22 8.59 -6.89 1.78
N ALA A 23 9.70 -6.20 1.56
CA ALA A 23 10.90 -6.33 2.39
C ALA A 23 10.66 -5.81 3.82
N LYS A 24 9.95 -4.68 3.96
CA LYS A 24 9.52 -4.17 5.26
C LYS A 24 8.59 -5.16 5.97
N LEU A 25 7.61 -5.72 5.26
CA LEU A 25 6.68 -6.72 5.78
C LEU A 25 7.38 -7.98 6.29
N GLY A 26 8.39 -8.47 5.55
CA GLY A 26 9.23 -9.57 6.02
C GLY A 26 9.91 -9.19 7.34
N THR A 27 10.64 -8.07 7.33
CA THR A 27 11.37 -7.58 8.52
C THR A 27 10.48 -7.46 9.75
N LEU A 28 9.27 -6.89 9.63
CA LEU A 28 8.32 -6.76 10.74
C LEU A 28 7.83 -8.14 11.24
N LYS A 29 7.50 -9.07 10.34
CA LYS A 29 7.05 -10.43 10.71
C LYS A 29 8.20 -11.29 11.28
N ASP A 30 9.43 -11.05 10.87
CA ASP A 30 10.62 -11.73 11.37
C ASP A 30 10.94 -11.35 12.83
N VAL A 31 10.58 -10.13 13.29
CA VAL A 31 10.73 -9.72 14.70
C VAL A 31 9.81 -10.52 15.63
N GLU A 32 8.59 -10.85 15.16
CA GLU A 32 7.63 -11.60 15.97
C GLU A 32 7.95 -13.10 16.11
N PHE A 33 8.85 -13.64 15.29
CA PHE A 33 9.19 -15.07 15.28
C PHE A 33 10.64 -15.40 15.65
N GLY A 34 11.44 -14.40 16.03
CA GLY A 34 12.86 -14.53 16.36
C GLY A 34 13.15 -14.50 17.86
N ASP A 35 13.11 -15.66 18.52
CA ASP A 35 14.00 -16.09 19.61
C ASP A 35 14.74 -14.98 20.41
N THR A 36 14.10 -14.40 21.43
CA THR A 36 14.80 -13.75 22.55
C THR A 36 14.58 -14.56 23.84
N PRO A 37 15.46 -15.51 24.19
CA PRO A 37 15.44 -16.10 25.52
C PRO A 37 16.03 -15.09 26.51
N GLY A 38 15.15 -14.28 27.11
CA GLY A 38 15.46 -13.48 28.29
C GLY A 38 15.38 -11.97 28.09
N VAL A 39 14.15 -11.44 28.06
CA VAL A 39 13.87 -10.17 28.72
C VAL A 39 12.76 -10.42 29.74
N ASP A 40 13.20 -10.77 30.93
CA ASP A 40 12.47 -10.46 32.16
C ASP A 40 12.41 -8.93 32.25
N ASN A 41 11.22 -8.41 32.57
CA ASN A 41 10.92 -7.09 33.15
C ASN A 41 9.99 -6.19 32.29
N GLU A 42 8.82 -5.91 32.89
CA GLU A 42 7.94 -4.76 32.65
C GLU A 42 6.83 -4.84 31.57
N GLU A 43 5.91 -5.76 31.81
CA GLU A 43 4.48 -5.64 31.48
C GLU A 43 3.92 -4.25 31.87
N ALA A 44 3.62 -3.38 30.89
CA ALA A 44 2.42 -2.51 30.85
C ALA A 44 2.39 -1.50 29.67
N ASP A 45 3.52 -1.15 29.04
CA ASP A 45 3.55 -0.13 27.96
C ASP A 45 3.66 -0.74 26.54
N GLU A 46 4.00 -2.02 26.40
CA GLU A 46 4.32 -2.63 25.10
C GLU A 46 3.10 -3.10 24.29
N VAL A 47 1.91 -3.18 24.90
CA VAL A 47 0.69 -3.61 24.21
C VAL A 47 0.24 -2.58 23.16
N GLU A 48 0.59 -1.30 23.34
CA GLU A 48 0.26 -0.24 22.39
C GLU A 48 1.21 -0.24 21.17
N GLU A 49 2.48 -0.60 21.33
CA GLU A 49 3.44 -0.72 20.23
C GLU A 49 3.15 -1.96 19.36
N ALA A 50 2.91 -3.12 19.97
CA ALA A 50 2.59 -4.35 19.23
C ALA A 50 1.26 -4.25 18.42
N ALA A 51 0.26 -3.53 18.97
CA ALA A 51 -0.98 -3.25 18.24
C ALA A 51 -0.76 -2.29 17.04
N ASN A 52 0.15 -1.34 17.17
CA ASN A 52 0.53 -0.44 16.07
C ASN A 52 1.33 -1.16 14.98
N GLU A 53 2.21 -2.08 15.36
CA GLU A 53 3.00 -2.88 14.43
C GLU A 53 2.13 -3.83 13.60
N SER A 54 1.20 -4.53 14.24
CA SER A 54 0.23 -5.38 13.52
C SER A 54 -0.71 -4.57 12.61
N ALA A 55 -1.19 -3.40 13.06
CA ALA A 55 -1.99 -2.50 12.22
C ALA A 55 -1.19 -1.95 11.03
N THR A 56 0.11 -1.66 11.20
CA THR A 56 0.97 -1.20 10.10
C THR A 56 1.28 -2.32 9.11
N VAL A 57 1.47 -3.56 9.56
CA VAL A 57 1.57 -4.75 8.70
C VAL A 57 0.33 -4.89 7.83
N GLU A 58 -0.87 -4.86 8.41
CA GLU A 58 -2.12 -4.96 7.65
C GLU A 58 -2.31 -3.81 6.66
N MET A 59 -1.94 -2.58 7.04
CA MET A 59 -1.97 -1.42 6.14
C MET A 59 -1.00 -1.58 4.97
N LEU A 60 0.21 -2.10 5.22
CA LEU A 60 1.21 -2.36 4.19
C LEU A 60 0.78 -3.48 3.24
N GLU A 61 0.17 -4.55 3.76
CA GLU A 61 -0.40 -5.63 2.94
C GLU A 61 -1.54 -5.13 2.06
N LYS A 62 -2.46 -4.34 2.63
CA LYS A 62 -3.50 -3.64 1.85
C LYS A 62 -2.86 -2.80 0.76
N ARG A 63 -1.87 -1.96 1.09
CA ARG A 63 -1.19 -1.11 0.11
C ARG A 63 -0.48 -1.91 -0.99
N LEU A 64 0.04 -3.09 -0.68
CA LEU A 64 0.62 -3.98 -1.69
C LEU A 64 -0.45 -4.46 -2.66
N GLU A 65 -1.60 -4.88 -2.15
CA GLU A 65 -2.75 -5.25 -2.95
C GLU A 65 -3.30 -4.06 -3.77
N ASP A 66 -3.27 -2.83 -3.22
CA ASP A 66 -3.65 -1.59 -3.91
C ASP A 66 -2.84 -1.46 -5.21
N ILE A 67 -1.54 -1.65 -5.09
CA ILE A 67 -0.57 -1.54 -6.18
C ILE A 67 -0.84 -2.61 -7.25
N GLU A 68 -1.06 -3.86 -6.84
CA GLU A 68 -1.34 -4.95 -7.79
C GLU A 68 -2.65 -4.73 -8.55
N ILE A 69 -3.70 -4.28 -7.85
CA ILE A 69 -4.97 -3.92 -8.48
C ILE A 69 -4.79 -2.75 -9.43
N ALA A 70 -4.02 -1.72 -9.05
CA ALA A 70 -3.70 -0.59 -9.92
C ALA A 70 -3.01 -1.07 -11.19
N LEU A 71 -1.99 -1.92 -11.09
CA LEU A 71 -1.29 -2.52 -12.24
C LEU A 71 -2.22 -3.34 -13.14
N LYS A 72 -3.14 -4.11 -12.55
CA LYS A 72 -4.14 -4.89 -13.29
C LYS A 72 -5.10 -3.97 -14.05
N LYS A 73 -5.60 -2.91 -13.40
CA LYS A 73 -6.43 -1.88 -14.03
C LYS A 73 -5.70 -1.16 -15.17
N ILE A 74 -4.38 -0.92 -15.06
CA ILE A 74 -3.55 -0.40 -16.15
C ILE A 74 -3.54 -1.36 -17.34
N ALA A 75 -3.37 -2.65 -17.09
CA ALA A 75 -3.39 -3.66 -18.15
C ALA A 75 -4.77 -3.80 -18.82
N GLU A 76 -5.85 -3.68 -18.05
CA GLU A 76 -7.23 -3.73 -18.55
C GLU A 76 -7.70 -2.39 -19.19
N GLY A 77 -6.89 -1.33 -19.13
CA GLY A 77 -7.28 0.01 -19.59
C GLY A 77 -8.35 0.69 -18.71
N ARG A 78 -8.62 0.15 -17.51
CA ARG A 78 -9.56 0.68 -16.50
C ARG A 78 -8.83 1.44 -15.38
N TYR A 79 -7.62 1.89 -15.66
CA TYR A 79 -6.83 2.63 -14.68
C TYR A 79 -7.45 3.98 -14.38
N GLY A 80 -7.52 4.33 -13.10
CA GLY A 80 -8.25 5.50 -12.65
C GLY A 80 -9.74 5.26 -12.45
N VAL A 81 -10.17 4.13 -11.89
CA VAL A 81 -11.57 3.93 -11.48
C VAL A 81 -11.64 3.76 -9.97
N CYS A 82 -12.44 4.62 -9.33
CA CYS A 82 -12.66 4.63 -7.88
C CYS A 82 -13.46 3.40 -7.44
N GLU A 83 -13.04 2.71 -6.39
CA GLU A 83 -13.76 1.52 -5.91
C GLU A 83 -15.07 1.85 -5.19
N LYS A 84 -15.14 3.01 -4.50
CA LYS A 84 -16.32 3.42 -3.72
C LYS A 84 -17.44 3.92 -4.63
N CYS A 85 -17.13 4.80 -5.58
CA CYS A 85 -18.15 5.43 -6.43
C CYS A 85 -18.13 4.93 -7.89
N LYS A 86 -17.20 4.03 -8.26
CA LYS A 86 -17.03 3.50 -9.62
C LYS A 86 -16.85 4.59 -10.71
N LYS A 87 -16.52 5.81 -10.31
CA LYS A 87 -16.26 6.94 -11.21
C LYS A 87 -14.80 6.98 -11.63
N GLU A 88 -14.56 7.58 -12.78
CA GLU A 88 -13.22 7.88 -13.27
C GLU A 88 -12.51 8.87 -12.32
N ILE A 89 -11.26 8.55 -11.97
CA ILE A 89 -10.35 9.36 -11.16
C ILE A 89 -9.62 10.28 -12.13
N SER A 90 -9.59 11.57 -11.82
CA SER A 90 -8.87 12.54 -12.64
C SER A 90 -7.39 12.13 -12.80
N PRO A 91 -6.83 12.21 -14.02
CA PRO A 91 -5.44 11.83 -14.28
C PRO A 91 -4.44 12.68 -13.50
N GLU A 92 -4.81 13.89 -13.10
CA GLU A 92 -4.04 14.76 -12.22
C GLU A 92 -3.85 14.14 -10.83
N LEU A 93 -4.89 13.46 -10.31
CA LEU A 93 -4.81 12.75 -9.04
C LEU A 93 -3.91 11.52 -9.17
N LEU A 94 -4.03 10.78 -10.27
CA LEU A 94 -3.20 9.60 -10.51
C LEU A 94 -1.74 9.95 -10.77
N LYS A 95 -1.46 11.16 -11.28
CA LYS A 95 -0.10 11.70 -11.37
C LYS A 95 0.48 12.03 -10.00
N ALA A 96 -0.35 12.51 -9.07
CA ALA A 96 0.09 12.82 -7.71
C ALA A 96 0.15 11.58 -6.80
N ASP A 97 -0.82 10.67 -6.93
CA ASP A 97 -1.04 9.53 -6.05
C ASP A 97 -1.52 8.31 -6.90
N PRO A 98 -0.58 7.59 -7.53
CA PRO A 98 -0.89 6.56 -8.54
C PRO A 98 -1.46 5.26 -7.96
N GLU A 99 -1.23 5.02 -6.69
CA GLU A 99 -1.73 3.89 -5.92
C GLU A 99 -3.15 4.13 -5.35
N SER A 100 -3.71 5.33 -5.53
CA SER A 100 -5.00 5.69 -4.92
C SER A 100 -6.17 4.87 -5.50
N ARG A 101 -6.74 3.95 -4.70
CA ARG A 101 -8.01 3.24 -5.00
C ARG A 101 -9.25 4.14 -4.99
N ARG A 102 -9.16 5.34 -4.41
CA ARG A 102 -10.29 6.27 -4.20
C ARG A 102 -10.07 7.60 -4.92
N CYS A 103 -11.14 8.18 -5.47
CA CYS A 103 -11.10 9.53 -6.04
C CYS A 103 -10.98 10.61 -4.94
N LYS A 104 -10.55 11.82 -5.30
CA LYS A 104 -10.45 12.98 -4.39
C LYS A 104 -11.74 13.19 -3.59
N ASN A 105 -12.88 13.03 -4.25
CA ASN A 105 -14.19 13.20 -3.66
C ASN A 105 -14.54 12.13 -2.61
N CYS A 106 -14.02 10.90 -2.76
CA CYS A 106 -14.19 9.84 -1.77
C CYS A 106 -13.09 9.80 -0.71
N LYS A 107 -11.95 10.47 -0.92
CA LYS A 107 -10.93 10.72 0.12
C LYS A 107 -11.31 11.91 1.00
N ALA A 108 -12.01 12.91 0.44
CA ALA A 108 -12.43 14.11 1.16
C ALA A 108 -13.68 13.93 2.03
N ASN A 109 -14.27 12.74 2.08
CA ASN A 109 -15.61 12.49 2.63
C ASN A 109 -15.70 11.14 3.34
#